data_AF-A0A936WCE0-F1
#
_entry.id   AF-A0A936WCE0-F1
#
_cell.length_a   1.000
_cell.length_b   1.000
_cell.length_c   1.000
_cell.angle_alpha   90.00
_cell.angle_beta   90.00
_cell.angle_gamma   90.00
#
_symmetry.space_group_name_H-M   'P 1'
#
loop_
_entity.id
_entity.type
_entity.pdbx_description
1 polymer ?
#
loop_
_entity_poly.entity_id
_entity_poly.type
_entity_poly.pdbx_seq_one_letter_code
_entity_poly.pdbx_strand_id
1 'polypeptide(L)'
;MNLRSIQVRLFQILESEVKHDLSARFCSIFIATIVLLNIVAVVLGSVNTLHQRWSIYFDYFEWFSIILFSVEYLLRIWASGARFPPGHGNSWRGRKAYILSFYGLIDLIALAPYFLQVLIPGLDLRIVRAVRLVRVFKISHYSTAIEDLVQAIYDERRSFAATLYLLLITILITSSLMYFAENEAQPEKFASIPDAIYWAVITLTTVGYGDFTPVTWPRRVISLYRVSRRMHGCHPNRYRRFGICKPDGKT
;
A
#
# COMPACT_ATOMS: atom_id res chain seq x y z
N MET A 1 -4.18 -10.24 47.42
CA MET A 1 -4.63 -9.97 46.03
C MET A 1 -4.49 -11.24 45.22
N ASN A 2 -5.57 -11.75 44.63
CA ASN A 2 -5.52 -12.97 43.82
C ASN A 2 -4.84 -12.69 42.46
N LEU A 3 -3.84 -13.48 42.07
CA LEU A 3 -3.16 -13.34 40.76
C LEU A 3 -4.16 -13.33 39.59
N ARG A 4 -5.24 -14.11 39.74
CA ARG A 4 -6.32 -14.20 38.77
C ARG A 4 -7.16 -12.92 38.64
N SER A 5 -7.44 -12.22 39.75
CA SER A 5 -8.20 -10.97 39.68
C SER A 5 -7.38 -9.87 39.01
N ILE A 6 -6.05 -9.88 39.18
CA ILE A 6 -5.13 -8.99 38.47
C ILE A 6 -5.12 -9.33 36.97
N GLN A 7 -5.07 -10.61 36.63
CA GLN A 7 -5.07 -11.09 35.23
C GLN A 7 -6.36 -10.73 34.49
N VAL A 8 -7.53 -10.91 35.11
CA VAL A 8 -8.83 -10.53 34.54
C VAL A 8 -8.92 -9.01 34.37
N ARG A 9 -8.46 -8.23 35.36
CA ARG A 9 -8.46 -6.78 35.27
C ARG A 9 -7.52 -6.28 34.16
N LEU A 10 -6.33 -6.87 34.03
CA LEU A 10 -5.41 -6.54 32.93
C LEU A 10 -5.97 -6.94 31.57
N PHE A 11 -6.67 -8.08 31.47
CA PHE A 11 -7.38 -8.48 30.27
C PHE A 11 -8.44 -7.45 29.87
N GLN A 12 -9.28 -7.00 30.82
CA GLN A 12 -10.30 -5.97 30.56
C GLN A 12 -9.71 -4.62 30.12
N ILE A 13 -8.58 -4.21 30.71
CA ILE A 13 -7.89 -2.96 30.36
C ILE A 13 -7.24 -3.04 28.97
N LEU A 14 -6.64 -4.19 28.62
CA LEU A 14 -5.85 -4.35 27.40
C LEU A 14 -6.66 -4.78 26.17
N GLU A 15 -7.73 -5.56 26.34
CA GLU A 15 -8.60 -6.03 25.25
C GLU A 15 -9.74 -5.03 24.93
N SER A 16 -9.84 -3.93 25.69
CA SER A 16 -10.78 -2.82 25.45
C SER A 16 -12.27 -3.16 25.41
N GLU A 17 -12.70 -4.20 26.12
CA GLU A 17 -14.14 -4.51 26.26
C GLU A 17 -14.90 -3.47 27.12
N VAL A 18 -14.20 -2.67 27.93
CA VAL A 18 -14.81 -1.66 28.81
C VAL A 18 -14.63 -0.26 28.24
N LYS A 19 -15.58 0.19 27.41
CA LYS A 19 -15.61 1.53 26.77
C LYS A 19 -15.51 2.72 27.74
N HIS A 20 -15.68 2.52 29.05
CA HIS A 20 -15.77 3.59 30.06
C HIS A 20 -14.56 3.71 31.00
N ASP A 21 -13.54 2.86 30.89
CA ASP A 21 -12.37 2.95 31.78
C ASP A 21 -11.33 3.97 31.30
N LEU A 22 -11.10 5.02 32.10
CA LEU A 22 -10.10 6.05 31.82
C LEU A 22 -8.68 5.48 31.69
N SER A 23 -8.34 4.47 32.49
CA SER A 23 -7.02 3.82 32.46
C SER A 23 -6.79 3.04 31.16
N ALA A 24 -7.81 2.36 30.65
CA ALA A 24 -7.74 1.65 29.38
C ALA A 24 -7.57 2.64 28.22
N ARG A 25 -8.35 3.73 28.22
CA ARG A 25 -8.23 4.80 27.22
C ARG A 25 -6.85 5.47 27.24
N PHE A 26 -6.32 5.76 28.42
CA PHE A 26 -4.99 6.35 28.56
C PHE A 26 -3.89 5.41 28.05
N CYS A 27 -3.94 4.12 28.41
CA CYS A 27 -2.99 3.12 27.93
C CYS A 27 -3.01 3.01 26.40
N SER A 28 -4.20 2.93 25.80
CA SER A 28 -4.39 2.88 24.36
C SER A 28 -3.85 4.11 23.64
N ILE A 29 -4.17 5.32 24.13
CA ILE A 29 -3.66 6.58 23.56
C ILE A 29 -2.15 6.69 23.70
N PHE A 30 -1.60 6.28 24.85
CA PHE A 30 -0.17 6.30 25.12
C PHE A 30 0.58 5.40 24.13
N ILE A 31 0.16 4.14 23.96
CA ILE A 31 0.81 3.22 23.03
C ILE A 31 0.65 3.70 21.58
N ALA A 32 -0.55 4.16 21.18
CA ALA A 32 -0.77 4.70 19.85
C ALA A 32 0.12 5.92 19.56
N THR A 33 0.33 6.78 20.56
CA THR A 33 1.23 7.95 20.45
C THR A 33 2.68 7.50 20.25
N ILE A 34 3.14 6.47 20.97
CA ILE A 34 4.49 5.92 20.79
C ILE A 34 4.65 5.31 19.39
N VAL A 35 3.66 4.60 18.88
CA VAL A 35 3.68 4.06 17.50
C VAL A 35 3.80 5.20 16.49
N LEU A 36 3.00 6.27 16.63
CA LEU A 36 3.09 7.44 15.75
C LEU A 36 4.46 8.13 15.82
N LEU A 37 5.00 8.32 17.03
CA LEU A 37 6.34 8.88 17.22
C LEU A 37 7.43 7.98 16.60
N ASN A 38 7.26 6.65 16.61
CA ASN A 38 8.16 5.72 15.94
C ASN A 38 8.15 5.90 14.42
N ILE A 39 6.99 6.09 13.82
CA ILE A 39 6.88 6.38 12.38
C ILE A 39 7.57 7.70 12.06
N VAL A 40 7.33 8.75 12.84
CA VAL A 40 8.00 10.06 12.67
C VAL A 40 9.51 9.90 12.81
N ALA A 41 9.99 9.15 13.80
CA ALA A 41 11.42 8.88 13.97
C ALA A 41 12.03 8.15 12.77
N VAL A 42 11.34 7.17 12.18
CA VAL A 42 11.79 6.46 10.98
C VAL A 42 11.83 7.40 9.76
N VAL A 43 10.81 8.23 9.58
CA VAL A 43 10.76 9.20 8.48
C VAL A 43 11.88 10.23 8.61
N LEU A 44 12.08 10.82 9.80
CA LEU A 44 13.16 11.78 10.05
C LEU A 44 14.54 11.12 9.92
N GLY A 45 14.68 9.88 10.39
CA GLY A 45 15.91 9.08 10.27
C GLY A 45 16.24 8.68 8.83
N SER A 46 15.27 8.72 7.90
CA SER A 46 15.53 8.49 6.47
C SER A 46 16.31 9.64 5.80
N VAL A 47 16.30 10.83 6.42
CA VAL A 47 17.02 12.01 5.92
C VAL A 47 18.46 11.96 6.43
N ASN A 48 19.42 11.77 5.51
CA ASN A 48 20.85 11.59 5.85
C ASN A 48 21.43 12.70 6.76
N THR A 49 21.02 13.96 6.55
CA THR A 49 21.50 15.11 7.34
C THR A 49 21.03 15.08 8.79
N LEU A 50 19.79 14.65 9.04
CA LEU A 50 19.25 14.48 10.38
C LEU A 50 19.81 13.23 11.06
N HIS A 51 19.94 12.14 10.29
CA HIS A 51 20.48 10.89 10.81
C HIS A 51 21.92 11.06 11.33
N GLN A 52 22.81 11.71 10.58
CA GLN A 52 24.19 11.91 11.03
C GLN A 52 24.31 12.73 12.33
N ARG A 53 23.37 13.66 12.57
CA ARG A 53 23.41 14.55 13.74
C ARG A 53 22.68 13.95 14.95
N TRP A 54 21.65 13.12 14.75
CA TRP A 54 20.74 12.64 15.82
C TRP A 54 20.65 11.11 15.90
N SER A 55 21.48 10.34 15.18
CA SER A 55 21.41 8.86 15.12
C SER A 55 21.26 8.24 16.50
N ILE A 56 22.06 8.67 17.47
CA ILE A 56 22.06 8.10 18.81
C ILE A 56 20.70 8.23 19.52
N TYR A 57 19.99 9.34 19.31
CA TYR A 57 18.66 9.55 19.89
C TYR A 57 17.61 8.67 19.20
N PHE A 58 17.70 8.50 17.89
CA PHE A 58 16.82 7.59 17.15
C PHE A 58 17.03 6.14 17.59
N ASP A 59 18.27 5.72 17.79
CA ASP A 59 18.60 4.38 18.27
C ASP A 59 18.07 4.15 19.69
N TYR A 60 18.27 5.08 20.62
CA TYR A 60 17.71 4.97 21.98
C TYR A 60 16.18 4.92 21.98
N PHE A 61 15.53 5.77 21.17
CA PHE A 61 14.07 5.78 21.06
C PHE A 61 13.55 4.46 20.47
N GLU A 62 14.24 3.92 19.48
CA GLU A 62 13.91 2.61 18.92
C GLU A 62 14.01 1.51 19.98
N TRP A 63 15.13 1.43 20.71
CA TRP A 63 15.31 0.46 21.80
C TRP A 63 14.23 0.57 22.86
N PHE A 64 13.92 1.80 23.30
CA PHE A 64 12.84 2.06 24.25
C PHE A 64 11.49 1.56 23.73
N SER A 65 11.15 1.86 22.47
CA SER A 65 9.88 1.44 21.87
C SER A 65 9.78 -0.09 21.73
N ILE A 66 10.87 -0.78 21.37
CA ILE A 66 10.91 -2.25 21.24
C ILE A 66 10.68 -2.91 22.60
N ILE A 67 11.34 -2.42 23.65
CA ILE A 67 11.14 -2.94 25.02
C ILE A 67 9.69 -2.75 25.45
N LEU A 68 9.14 -1.55 25.24
CA LEU A 68 7.76 -1.24 25.60
C LEU A 68 6.76 -2.12 24.86
N PHE A 69 6.90 -2.29 23.54
CA PHE A 69 6.03 -3.16 22.75
C PHE A 69 6.20 -4.64 23.09
N SER A 70 7.40 -5.08 23.47
CA SER A 70 7.65 -6.45 23.91
C SER A 70 6.96 -6.73 25.23
N VAL A 71 7.07 -5.81 26.20
CA VAL A 71 6.39 -5.91 27.49
C VAL A 71 4.88 -5.92 27.29
N GLU A 72 4.35 -5.03 26.45
CA GLU A 72 2.93 -4.98 26.11
C GLU A 72 2.44 -6.31 25.51
N TYR A 73 3.17 -6.88 24.54
CA TYR A 73 2.82 -8.16 23.93
C TYR A 73 2.83 -9.31 24.94
N LEU A 74 3.84 -9.39 25.81
CA LEU A 74 3.91 -10.39 26.87
C LEU A 74 2.77 -10.24 27.88
N LEU A 75 2.41 -8.99 28.24
CA LEU A 75 1.28 -8.71 29.13
C LEU A 75 -0.04 -9.15 28.49
N ARG A 76 -0.24 -8.93 27.18
CA ARG A 76 -1.43 -9.40 26.45
C ARG A 76 -1.51 -10.92 26.38
N ILE A 77 -0.40 -11.60 26.08
CA ILE A 77 -0.33 -13.07 26.14
C ILE A 77 -0.67 -13.55 27.55
N TRP A 78 -0.08 -12.95 28.59
CA TRP A 78 -0.36 -13.36 29.97
C TRP A 78 -1.83 -13.13 30.35
N ALA A 79 -2.38 -11.95 30.03
CA ALA A 79 -3.77 -11.57 30.29
C ALA A 79 -4.77 -12.49 29.56
N SER A 80 -4.51 -12.84 28.29
CA SER A 80 -5.36 -13.74 27.49
C SER A 80 -5.49 -15.16 28.08
N GLY A 81 -4.62 -15.54 29.03
CA GLY A 81 -4.77 -16.77 29.81
C GLY A 81 -6.03 -16.79 30.69
N ALA A 82 -6.66 -15.64 30.95
CA ALA A 82 -7.92 -15.51 31.69
C ALA A 82 -9.16 -15.53 30.78
N ARG A 83 -9.00 -15.59 29.46
CA ARG A 83 -10.09 -15.57 28.46
C ARG A 83 -11.09 -16.72 28.63
N PHE A 84 -10.65 -17.87 29.14
CA PHE A 84 -11.52 -19.02 29.41
C PHE A 84 -11.75 -19.18 30.93
N PRO A 85 -13.02 -19.27 31.41
CA PRO A 85 -13.33 -19.57 32.80
C PRO A 85 -12.72 -20.91 33.26
N PRO A 86 -12.49 -21.08 34.57
CA PRO A 86 -11.90 -22.32 35.08
C PRO A 86 -12.89 -23.47 34.85
N GLY A 87 -12.49 -24.49 34.09
CA GLY A 87 -13.30 -25.70 33.87
C GLY A 87 -13.80 -25.93 32.44
N HIS A 88 -13.67 -24.97 31.52
CA HIS A 88 -14.01 -25.16 30.10
C HIS A 88 -12.82 -25.00 29.14
N GLY A 89 -11.60 -24.82 29.68
CA GLY A 89 -10.38 -24.77 28.88
C GLY A 89 -9.12 -24.54 29.71
N ASN A 90 -7.97 -24.97 29.17
CA ASN A 90 -6.65 -24.73 29.76
C ASN A 90 -6.23 -23.27 29.53
N SER A 91 -5.63 -22.60 30.51
CA SER A 91 -5.10 -21.22 30.35
C SER A 91 -4.15 -21.09 29.15
N TRP A 92 -3.45 -22.16 28.79
CA TRP A 92 -2.59 -22.23 27.60
C TRP A 92 -3.36 -22.11 26.27
N ARG A 93 -4.61 -22.56 26.21
CA ARG A 93 -5.47 -22.44 25.04
C ARG A 93 -5.81 -20.98 24.74
N GLY A 94 -6.08 -20.18 25.78
CA GLY A 94 -6.27 -18.73 25.66
C GLY A 94 -5.04 -18.01 25.10
N ARG A 95 -3.86 -18.35 25.64
CA ARG A 95 -2.57 -17.80 25.17
C ARG A 95 -2.30 -18.10 23.70
N LYS A 96 -2.45 -19.37 23.29
CA LYS A 96 -2.28 -19.77 21.89
C LYS A 96 -3.29 -19.11 20.96
N ALA A 97 -4.54 -18.98 21.40
CA ALA A 97 -5.57 -18.31 20.63
C ALA A 97 -5.23 -16.83 20.39
N TYR A 98 -4.61 -16.15 21.36
CA TYR A 98 -4.15 -14.79 21.17
C TYR A 98 -2.96 -14.71 20.20
N ILE A 99 -1.92 -15.53 20.39
CA ILE A 99 -0.72 -15.53 19.53
C ILE A 99 -1.08 -15.77 18.05
N LEU A 100 -2.05 -16.65 17.78
CA LEU A 100 -2.53 -16.97 16.43
C LEU A 100 -3.67 -16.06 15.94
N SER A 101 -4.11 -15.09 16.75
CA SER A 101 -5.12 -14.12 16.33
C SER A 101 -4.53 -13.06 15.39
N PHE A 102 -5.40 -12.38 14.63
CA PHE A 102 -5.00 -11.28 13.76
C PHE A 102 -4.18 -10.21 14.51
N TYR A 103 -4.65 -9.80 15.69
CA TYR A 103 -3.97 -8.81 16.52
C TYR A 103 -2.65 -9.32 17.13
N GLY A 104 -2.63 -10.57 17.59
CA GLY A 104 -1.39 -11.17 18.10
C GLY A 104 -0.32 -11.35 17.02
N LEU A 105 -0.73 -11.58 15.78
CA LEU A 105 0.17 -11.63 14.63
C LEU A 105 0.72 -10.23 14.28
N ILE A 106 -0.13 -9.19 14.30
CA ILE A 106 0.31 -7.80 14.08
C ILE A 106 1.34 -7.38 15.14
N ASP A 107 1.10 -7.70 16.42
CA ASP A 107 2.05 -7.40 17.50
C ASP A 107 3.38 -8.13 17.30
N LEU A 108 3.35 -9.40 16.89
CA LEU A 108 4.55 -10.18 16.59
C LEU A 108 5.33 -9.58 15.41
N ILE A 109 4.63 -9.22 14.32
CA ILE A 109 5.24 -8.62 13.13
C ILE A 109 5.83 -7.24 13.46
N ALA A 110 5.20 -6.45 14.34
CA ALA A 110 5.73 -5.16 14.79
C ALA A 110 7.08 -5.29 15.52
N LEU A 111 7.28 -6.41 16.23
CA LEU A 111 8.54 -6.75 16.89
C LEU A 111 9.57 -7.38 15.95
N ALA A 112 9.12 -8.00 14.86
CA ALA A 112 9.94 -8.76 13.93
C ALA A 112 11.18 -8.03 13.38
N PRO A 113 11.17 -6.73 13.01
CA PRO A 113 12.34 -6.07 12.43
C PRO A 113 13.59 -6.16 13.31
N TYR A 114 13.42 -6.04 14.64
CA TYR A 114 14.54 -6.12 15.58
C TYR A 114 15.07 -7.56 15.68
N PHE A 115 14.18 -8.53 15.87
CA PHE A 115 14.56 -9.93 15.96
C PHE A 115 15.20 -10.44 14.66
N LEU A 116 14.70 -10.02 13.50
CA LEU A 116 15.23 -10.40 12.19
C LEU A 116 16.67 -9.90 11.99
N GLN A 117 16.98 -8.69 12.47
CA GLN A 117 18.34 -8.15 12.43
C GLN A 117 19.31 -8.94 13.32
N VAL A 118 18.84 -9.42 14.47
CA VAL A 118 19.65 -10.21 15.42
C VAL A 118 19.86 -11.64 14.93
N LEU A 119 18.83 -12.27 14.35
CA LEU A 119 18.90 -13.66 13.88
C LEU A 119 19.67 -13.81 12.56
N ILE A 120 19.61 -12.81 11.68
CA ILE A 120 20.23 -12.86 10.34
C ILE A 120 21.20 -11.69 10.17
N PRO A 121 22.39 -11.76 10.79
CA PRO A 121 23.44 -10.76 10.60
C PRO A 121 23.96 -10.83 9.16
N GLY A 122 23.57 -9.87 8.32
CA GLY A 122 23.91 -9.85 6.88
C GLY A 122 22.74 -9.52 5.96
N LEU A 123 21.51 -9.43 6.49
CA LEU A 123 20.36 -8.95 5.73
C LEU A 123 20.54 -7.47 5.37
N ASP A 124 20.13 -7.09 4.15
CA ASP A 124 20.25 -5.70 3.70
C ASP A 124 19.58 -4.75 4.69
N LEU A 125 20.39 -3.85 5.26
CA LEU A 125 19.96 -2.86 6.24
C LEU A 125 18.82 -1.99 5.70
N ARG A 126 18.71 -1.82 4.37
CA ARG A 126 17.61 -1.08 3.72
C ARG A 126 16.27 -1.79 3.91
N ILE A 127 16.24 -3.11 3.71
CA ILE A 127 15.02 -3.92 3.86
C ILE A 127 14.61 -3.94 5.33
N VAL A 128 15.56 -4.19 6.25
CA VAL A 128 15.28 -4.17 7.70
C VAL A 128 14.68 -2.83 8.13
N ARG A 129 15.21 -1.71 7.64
CA ARG A 129 14.69 -0.36 7.93
C ARG A 129 13.28 -0.18 7.39
N ALA A 130 12.98 -0.61 6.16
CA ALA A 130 11.65 -0.51 5.59
C ALA A 130 10.62 -1.35 6.36
N VAL A 131 11.01 -2.55 6.82
CA VAL A 131 10.14 -3.45 7.59
C VAL A 131 9.77 -2.85 8.97
N ARG A 132 10.55 -1.90 9.52
CA ARG A 132 10.15 -1.18 10.74
C ARG A 132 8.84 -0.41 10.59
N LEU A 133 8.49 0.03 9.37
CA LEU A 133 7.22 0.72 9.10
C LEU A 133 6.01 -0.17 9.35
N VAL A 134 6.18 -1.50 9.31
CA VAL A 134 5.09 -2.46 9.59
C VAL A 134 4.56 -2.31 11.03
N ARG A 135 5.31 -1.68 11.93
CA ARG A 135 4.80 -1.25 13.26
C ARG A 135 3.59 -0.33 13.18
N VAL A 136 3.38 0.39 12.06
CA VAL A 136 2.17 1.22 11.84
C VAL A 136 0.89 0.42 11.96
N PHE A 137 0.91 -0.88 11.61
CA PHE A 137 -0.26 -1.73 11.73
C PHE A 137 -0.71 -1.90 13.18
N LYS A 138 0.13 -1.65 14.20
CA LYS A 138 -0.34 -1.62 15.59
C LYS A 138 -1.45 -0.60 15.84
N ILE A 139 -1.54 0.46 15.04
CA ILE A 139 -2.63 1.44 15.13
C ILE A 139 -4.00 0.77 14.93
N SER A 140 -4.07 -0.33 14.16
CA SER A 140 -5.32 -1.05 13.94
C SER A 140 -5.94 -1.59 15.23
N HIS A 141 -5.12 -1.92 16.24
CA HIS A 141 -5.60 -2.41 17.53
C HIS A 141 -6.39 -1.33 18.31
N TYR A 142 -6.19 -0.05 18.01
CA TYR A 142 -6.81 1.05 18.74
C TYR A 142 -7.95 1.72 17.98
N SER A 143 -8.23 1.26 16.77
CA SER A 143 -9.27 1.82 15.92
C SER A 143 -10.34 0.78 15.62
N THR A 144 -11.47 0.87 16.32
CA THR A 144 -12.67 0.07 16.01
C THR A 144 -13.18 0.33 14.59
N ALA A 145 -12.88 1.50 14.03
CA ALA A 145 -13.26 1.85 12.66
C ALA A 145 -12.61 0.92 11.61
N ILE A 146 -11.42 0.38 11.89
CA ILE A 146 -10.77 -0.59 10.99
C ILE A 146 -11.50 -1.93 11.02
N GLU A 147 -11.97 -2.38 12.19
CA GLU A 147 -12.80 -3.58 12.32
C GLU A 147 -14.11 -3.42 11.56
N ASP A 148 -14.80 -2.29 11.76
CA ASP A 148 -16.05 -1.98 11.08
C ASP A 148 -15.87 -1.94 9.55
N LEU A 149 -14.76 -1.36 9.07
CA LEU A 149 -14.42 -1.32 7.65
C LEU A 149 -14.14 -2.73 7.10
N VAL A 150 -13.34 -3.53 7.79
CA VAL A 150 -13.03 -4.90 7.37
C VAL A 150 -14.30 -5.75 7.33
N GLN A 151 -15.18 -5.58 8.32
CA GLN A 151 -16.45 -6.28 8.37
C GLN A 151 -17.37 -5.87 7.21
N ALA A 152 -17.49 -4.57 6.93
CA ALA A 152 -18.28 -4.08 5.79
C ALA A 152 -17.76 -4.62 4.44
N ILE A 153 -16.44 -4.67 4.26
CA ILE A 153 -15.82 -5.27 3.07
C ILE A 153 -16.10 -6.77 3.01
N TYR A 154 -16.03 -7.47 4.15
CA TYR A 154 -16.27 -8.90 4.21
C TYR A 154 -17.73 -9.24 3.84
N ASP A 155 -18.68 -8.43 4.30
CA ASP A 155 -20.09 -8.58 3.99
C ASP A 155 -20.36 -8.36 2.49
N GLU A 156 -19.70 -7.36 1.88
CA GLU A 156 -19.83 -7.02 0.46
C GLU A 156 -18.83 -7.73 -0.48
N ARG A 157 -18.05 -8.69 0.03
CA ARG A 157 -16.94 -9.32 -0.72
C ARG A 157 -17.33 -9.92 -2.06
N ARG A 158 -18.58 -10.38 -2.22
CA ARG A 158 -19.08 -10.98 -3.46
C ARG A 158 -19.21 -9.92 -4.57
N SER A 159 -19.72 -8.75 -4.22
CA SER A 159 -19.87 -7.61 -5.13
C SER A 159 -18.50 -7.04 -5.52
N PHE A 160 -17.61 -6.87 -4.53
CA PHE A 160 -16.23 -6.47 -4.78
C PHE A 160 -15.47 -7.45 -5.67
N ALA A 161 -15.60 -8.75 -5.43
CA ALA A 161 -14.96 -9.78 -6.25
C ALA A 161 -15.45 -9.76 -7.70
N ALA A 162 -16.76 -9.62 -7.93
CA ALA A 162 -17.32 -9.50 -9.27
C ALA A 162 -16.81 -8.25 -10.00
N THR A 163 -16.72 -7.12 -9.28
CA THR A 163 -16.23 -5.85 -9.83
C THR A 163 -14.75 -5.94 -10.19
N LEU A 164 -13.92 -6.50 -9.31
CA LEU A 164 -12.50 -6.71 -9.56
C LEU A 164 -12.26 -7.66 -10.74
N TYR A 165 -13.10 -8.69 -10.89
CA TYR A 165 -13.05 -9.60 -12.03
C TYR A 165 -13.33 -8.88 -13.36
N LEU A 166 -14.39 -8.07 -13.42
CA LEU A 166 -14.71 -7.27 -14.61
C LEU A 166 -13.62 -6.23 -14.90
N LEU A 167 -13.06 -5.61 -13.86
CA LEU A 167 -11.94 -4.66 -13.98
C LEU A 167 -10.72 -5.33 -14.61
N LEU A 168 -10.37 -6.53 -14.16
CA LEU A 168 -9.22 -7.28 -14.68
C LEU A 168 -9.42 -7.66 -16.15
N ILE A 169 -10.61 -8.14 -16.53
CA ILE A 169 -10.94 -8.43 -17.94
C ILE A 169 -10.81 -7.16 -18.79
N THR A 170 -11.36 -6.03 -18.30
CA THR A 170 -11.29 -4.75 -19.00
C THR A 170 -9.84 -4.31 -19.21
N ILE A 171 -9.01 -4.40 -18.18
CA ILE A 171 -7.57 -4.10 -18.28
C ILE A 171 -6.92 -4.98 -19.34
N LEU A 172 -7.14 -6.30 -19.34
CA LEU A 172 -6.51 -7.21 -20.30
C LEU A 172 -6.94 -6.92 -21.75
N ILE A 173 -8.23 -6.67 -21.98
CA ILE A 173 -8.76 -6.35 -23.31
C ILE A 173 -8.19 -5.02 -23.80
N THR A 174 -8.29 -3.96 -22.99
CA THR A 174 -7.80 -2.62 -23.34
C THR A 174 -6.29 -2.62 -23.59
N SER A 175 -5.52 -3.36 -22.78
CA SER A 175 -4.06 -3.48 -22.95
C SER A 175 -3.70 -4.20 -24.24
N SER A 176 -4.40 -5.30 -24.55
CA SER A 176 -4.16 -6.06 -25.78
C SER A 176 -4.48 -5.22 -27.02
N LEU A 177 -5.63 -4.54 -27.02
CA LEU A 177 -6.02 -3.62 -28.10
C LEU A 177 -4.99 -2.51 -28.28
N MET A 178 -4.52 -1.91 -27.18
CA MET A 178 -3.56 -0.82 -27.21
C MET A 178 -2.19 -1.28 -27.74
N TYR A 179 -1.71 -2.45 -27.30
CA TYR A 179 -0.51 -3.06 -27.82
C TYR A 179 -0.60 -3.24 -29.35
N PHE A 180 -1.66 -3.89 -29.85
CA PHE A 180 -1.81 -4.09 -31.29
C PHE A 180 -2.00 -2.79 -32.08
N ALA A 181 -2.57 -1.75 -31.47
CA ALA A 181 -2.79 -0.46 -32.13
C ALA A 181 -1.55 0.43 -32.21
N GLU A 182 -0.68 0.38 -31.19
CA GLU A 182 0.40 1.36 -31.02
C GLU A 182 1.80 0.73 -31.06
N ASN A 183 1.94 -0.61 -31.01
CA ASN A 183 3.24 -1.29 -31.06
C ASN A 183 4.03 -0.91 -32.34
N GLU A 184 3.38 -0.85 -33.50
CA GLU A 184 4.05 -0.45 -34.75
C GLU A 184 4.51 1.03 -34.73
N ALA A 185 3.75 1.90 -34.07
CA ALA A 185 4.00 3.35 -34.06
C ALA A 185 4.94 3.80 -32.93
N GLN A 186 5.01 3.03 -31.84
CA GLN A 186 5.82 3.27 -30.65
C GLN A 186 6.32 1.94 -30.04
N PRO A 187 7.23 1.22 -30.72
CA PRO A 187 7.71 -0.08 -30.25
C PRO A 187 8.47 0.02 -28.92
N GLU A 188 9.06 1.17 -28.59
CA GLU A 188 9.76 1.39 -27.31
C GLU A 188 8.81 1.55 -26.11
N LYS A 189 7.59 2.05 -26.33
CA LYS A 189 6.60 2.27 -25.27
C LYS A 189 5.62 1.11 -25.16
N PHE A 190 5.11 0.60 -26.28
CA PHE A 190 4.20 -0.55 -26.28
C PHE A 190 4.93 -1.82 -26.75
N ALA A 191 6.04 -2.16 -26.10
CA ALA A 191 6.90 -3.28 -26.47
C ALA A 191 6.25 -4.65 -26.20
N SER A 192 5.45 -4.75 -25.15
CA SER A 192 4.76 -5.97 -24.76
C SER A 192 3.37 -5.70 -24.17
N ILE A 193 2.53 -6.75 -24.08
CA ILE A 193 1.21 -6.65 -23.45
C ILE A 193 1.32 -6.20 -21.97
N PRO A 194 2.26 -6.71 -21.14
CA PRO A 194 2.50 -6.18 -19.79
C PRO A 194 2.78 -4.67 -19.73
N ASP A 195 3.52 -4.12 -20.69
CA ASP A 195 3.78 -2.66 -20.73
C ASP A 195 2.48 -1.89 -21.04
N ALA A 196 1.63 -2.45 -21.91
CA ALA A 196 0.30 -1.89 -22.16
C ALA A 196 -0.65 -2.02 -20.95
N ILE A 197 -0.47 -3.03 -20.08
CA ILE A 197 -1.20 -3.16 -18.81
C ILE A 197 -0.88 -2.00 -17.88
N TYR A 198 0.38 -1.59 -17.76
CA TYR A 198 0.74 -0.40 -17.00
C TYR A 198 -0.05 0.82 -17.48
N TRP A 199 -0.09 1.06 -18.79
CA TRP A 199 -0.88 2.14 -19.38
C TRP A 199 -2.39 2.04 -19.11
N ALA A 200 -2.97 0.84 -19.27
CA ALA A 200 -4.40 0.63 -19.03
C ALA A 200 -4.76 0.87 -17.56
N VAL A 201 -3.91 0.45 -16.63
CA VAL A 201 -4.09 0.66 -15.18
C VAL A 201 -4.05 2.15 -14.84
N ILE A 202 -3.02 2.90 -15.27
CA ILE A 202 -2.91 4.34 -14.94
C ILE A 202 -4.04 5.17 -15.58
N THR A 203 -4.57 4.74 -16.72
CA THR A 203 -5.66 5.43 -17.43
C THR A 203 -7.00 5.13 -16.77
N LEU A 204 -7.27 3.87 -16.46
CA LEU A 204 -8.53 3.44 -15.83
C LEU A 204 -8.66 3.91 -14.38
N THR A 205 -7.53 4.02 -13.66
CA THR A 205 -7.46 4.61 -12.31
C THR A 205 -7.43 6.14 -12.32
N THR A 206 -7.52 6.77 -13.49
CA THR A 206 -7.49 8.24 -13.67
C THR A 206 -6.23 8.93 -13.16
N VAL A 207 -5.14 8.20 -12.93
CA VAL A 207 -3.84 8.77 -12.52
C VAL A 207 -3.20 9.53 -13.67
N GLY A 208 -3.13 8.89 -14.85
CA GLY A 208 -2.74 9.55 -16.11
C GLY A 208 -1.42 10.32 -16.08
N TYR A 209 -0.30 9.68 -15.70
CA TYR A 209 1.02 10.33 -15.68
C TYR A 209 1.44 10.97 -17.02
N GLY A 210 0.94 10.43 -18.14
CA GLY A 210 1.16 10.98 -19.49
C GLY A 210 2.45 10.50 -20.17
N ASP A 211 3.17 9.58 -19.55
CA ASP A 211 4.37 8.91 -20.07
C ASP A 211 4.04 7.93 -21.22
N PHE A 212 2.93 7.21 -21.11
CA PHE A 212 2.37 6.35 -22.16
C PHE A 212 1.11 7.01 -22.73
N THR A 213 1.14 7.41 -24.00
CA THR A 213 -0.02 8.03 -24.68
C THR A 213 -0.16 7.52 -26.11
N PRO A 214 -1.38 7.14 -26.54
CA PRO A 214 -1.64 6.75 -27.92
C PRO A 214 -1.35 7.92 -28.84
N VAL A 215 -0.62 7.65 -29.92
CA VAL A 215 -0.32 8.66 -30.94
C VAL A 215 -0.95 8.32 -32.28
N THR A 216 -1.36 7.06 -32.47
CA THR A 216 -1.85 6.57 -33.76
C THR A 216 -3.24 7.12 -34.05
N TRP A 217 -4.11 7.23 -33.03
CA TRP A 217 -5.44 7.84 -33.19
C TRP A 217 -5.41 9.37 -33.35
N PRO A 218 -4.71 10.14 -32.50
CA PRO A 218 -4.56 11.58 -32.70
C PRO A 218 -3.89 11.92 -34.04
N ARG A 219 -2.86 11.17 -34.46
CA ARG A 219 -2.15 11.46 -35.73
C ARG A 219 -3.01 11.22 -36.96
N ARG A 220 -3.89 10.20 -36.99
CA ARG A 220 -4.80 9.96 -38.12
C ARG A 220 -5.86 11.06 -38.26
N VAL A 221 -6.42 11.53 -37.15
CA VAL A 221 -7.37 12.66 -37.16
C VAL A 221 -6.69 13.98 -37.53
N ILE A 222 -5.48 14.24 -36.99
CA ILE A 222 -4.68 15.42 -37.35
C ILE A 222 -4.24 15.35 -38.82
N SER A 223 -3.84 14.17 -39.34
CA SER A 223 -3.48 14.02 -40.76
C SER A 223 -4.67 14.24 -41.68
N LEU A 224 -5.86 13.73 -41.32
CA LEU A 224 -7.10 13.97 -42.08
C LEU A 224 -7.49 15.45 -42.06
N TYR A 225 -7.38 16.13 -40.91
CA TYR A 225 -7.61 17.57 -40.80
C TYR A 225 -6.61 18.41 -41.61
N ARG A 226 -5.33 18.02 -41.61
CA ARG A 226 -4.27 18.73 -42.36
C ARG A 226 -4.42 18.52 -43.88
N VAL A 227 -4.87 17.34 -44.31
CA VAL A 227 -5.17 17.03 -45.72
C VAL A 227 -6.45 17.76 -46.18
N SER A 228 -7.51 17.79 -45.36
CA SER A 228 -8.74 18.52 -45.73
C SER A 228 -8.53 20.03 -45.85
N ARG A 229 -7.72 20.64 -44.96
CA ARG A 229 -7.31 22.05 -45.10
C ARG A 229 -6.43 22.33 -46.32
N ARG A 230 -5.64 21.35 -46.77
CA ARG A 230 -4.82 21.49 -47.99
C ARG A 230 -5.68 21.42 -49.27
N MET A 231 -6.84 20.75 -49.23
CA MET A 231 -7.80 20.73 -50.35
C MET A 231 -8.67 21.98 -50.46
N HIS A 232 -9.07 22.63 -49.36
CA HIS A 232 -9.82 23.90 -49.42
C HIS A 232 -8.98 25.13 -49.77
N GLY A 233 -7.64 24.99 -49.88
CA GLY A 233 -6.74 26.06 -50.31
C GLY A 233 -6.40 26.09 -51.80
N CYS A 234 -6.80 25.09 -52.59
CA CYS A 234 -6.51 25.05 -54.03
C CYS A 234 -7.59 25.77 -54.85
N HIS A 235 -7.52 27.10 -54.84
CA HIS A 235 -8.17 27.90 -55.90
C HIS A 235 -7.43 27.64 -57.23
N PRO A 236 -8.10 27.34 -58.35
CA PRO A 236 -7.45 26.83 -59.57
C PRO A 236 -6.58 27.85 -60.34
N ASN A 237 -6.44 29.09 -59.87
CA ASN A 237 -6.02 30.19 -60.74
C ASN A 237 -4.65 30.82 -60.40
N ARG A 238 -3.76 30.09 -59.71
CA ARG A 238 -2.44 30.65 -59.32
C ARG A 238 -1.22 29.75 -59.53
N TYR A 239 -1.33 28.68 -60.32
CA TYR A 239 -0.24 27.74 -60.61
C TYR A 239 0.35 27.86 -62.02
N ARG A 240 0.72 29.08 -62.44
CA ARG A 240 1.62 29.29 -63.60
C ARG A 240 2.97 29.92 -63.28
N ARG A 241 3.23 30.33 -62.03
CA ARG A 241 4.48 31.06 -61.68
C ARG A 241 5.48 30.34 -60.77
N PHE A 242 5.14 29.20 -60.18
CA PHE A 242 6.05 28.47 -59.31
C PHE A 242 6.04 26.99 -59.71
N GLY A 243 7.04 26.57 -60.49
CA GLY A 243 7.15 25.25 -61.13
C GLY A 243 7.25 24.08 -60.14
N ILE A 244 6.12 23.67 -59.57
CA ILE A 244 6.01 22.55 -58.61
C ILE A 244 5.34 21.30 -59.24
N CYS A 245 5.04 21.32 -60.54
CA CYS A 245 4.70 20.10 -61.28
C CYS A 245 5.78 19.83 -62.33
N LYS A 246 6.66 18.85 -62.05
CA LYS A 246 7.49 18.21 -63.07
C LYS A 246 6.64 17.08 -63.68
N PRO A 247 6.51 16.97 -65.02
CA PRO A 247 5.82 15.85 -65.62
C PRO A 247 6.67 14.59 -65.47
N ASP A 248 6.02 13.48 -65.12
CA ASP A 248 6.61 12.15 -65.14
C ASP A 248 7.14 11.84 -66.55
N GLY A 249 8.45 11.64 -66.64
CA GLY A 249 9.12 11.23 -67.88
C GLY A 249 8.84 9.76 -68.17
N LYS A 250 8.10 9.50 -69.25
CA LYS A 250 8.18 8.25 -70.01
C LYS A 250 9.00 8.51 -71.28
N THR A 251 10.19 7.92 -71.31
CA THR A 251 10.73 7.16 -72.44
C THR A 251 11.36 5.92 -71.84
#